data_AF-A0A3M0Z705-F1
#
_entry.id   AF-A0A3M0Z705-F1
#
_cell.length_a   1.000
_cell.length_b   1.000
_cell.length_c   1.000
_cell.angle_alpha   90.00
_cell.angle_beta   90.00
_cell.angle_gamma   90.00
#
_symmetry.space_group_name_H-M   'P 1'
#
loop_
_entity.id
_entity.type
_entity.pdbx_description
1 polymer ?
#
loop_
_entity_poly.entity_id
_entity_poly.type
_entity_poly.pdbx_seq_one_letter_code
_entity_poly.pdbx_strand_id
1 'polypeptide(L)'
;MVLNNEIHHTGEIYWHSPGIMLWQSGHNRIAHNLIHHTAYTGIILSGVLLSTFAQTEDRRELYRTMRWNEVKRTHGQAAFNDVKEYLHSRNNMIELNEIHHVMELLADGNAIYVRGAGSKNVIRRNYIHHLLGNTFMQAAIRTDDGQCDTSIIENVIFRCTAKGIVLHLNNECINNFVIDLAEAWHNGRKFPPIYLLLQEGPMTGAVIRRNIFYHPGDTAQFYQDGTNPRLPAAWIRETETDENIYYCAGNPQLAEEVLAATRREGLNGRSVAADPRFRDIEQEDFSFLPDSPALQLGIVAIDCSQAGVLPV
;
A
#
# COMPACT_ATOMS: atom_id res chain seq x y z
N MET A 1 9.29 16.26 -11.69
CA MET A 1 10.03 14.99 -11.53
C MET A 1 10.91 15.12 -10.30
N VAL A 2 11.10 14.04 -9.53
CA VAL A 2 12.07 13.95 -8.43
C VAL A 2 12.84 12.66 -8.65
N LEU A 3 14.07 12.77 -9.11
CA LEU A 3 14.86 11.64 -9.62
C LEU A 3 16.23 11.60 -8.97
N ASN A 4 16.67 10.41 -8.56
CA ASN A 4 18.04 10.15 -8.14
C ASN A 4 18.51 10.98 -6.92
N ASN A 5 17.69 11.07 -5.88
CA ASN A 5 18.00 11.82 -4.66
C ASN A 5 18.12 10.89 -3.45
N GLU A 6 19.01 11.23 -2.53
CA GLU A 6 18.99 10.74 -1.16
C GLU A 6 18.27 11.78 -0.28
N ILE A 7 17.17 11.38 0.33
CA ILE A 7 16.31 12.23 1.16
C ILE A 7 16.26 11.62 2.55
N HIS A 8 16.85 12.30 3.53
CA HIS A 8 17.02 11.73 4.86
C HIS A 8 16.98 12.77 5.96
N HIS A 9 16.73 12.31 7.19
CA HIS A 9 16.59 13.17 8.38
C HIS A 9 15.58 14.30 8.15
N THR A 10 14.45 13.97 7.52
CA THR A 10 13.34 14.92 7.36
C THR A 10 12.44 14.91 8.58
N GLY A 11 11.90 16.09 8.90
CA GLY A 11 10.99 16.24 10.03
C GLY A 11 11.68 16.26 11.40
N GLU A 12 12.92 16.75 11.50
CA GLU A 12 13.60 16.89 12.81
C GLU A 12 12.97 17.97 13.71
N ILE A 13 12.45 19.04 13.10
CA ILE A 13 11.77 20.14 13.80
C ILE A 13 10.25 19.97 13.71
N TYR A 14 9.74 19.79 12.50
CA TYR A 14 8.32 19.54 12.25
C TYR A 14 8.12 18.07 11.92
N TRP A 15 7.80 17.27 12.94
CA TRP A 15 7.74 15.81 12.82
C TRP A 15 6.79 15.30 11.73
N HIS A 16 5.79 16.08 11.34
CA HIS A 16 4.82 15.70 10.31
C HIS A 16 5.30 15.96 8.88
N SER A 17 6.53 16.44 8.68
CA SER A 17 7.10 16.67 7.34
C SER A 17 7.47 15.34 6.67
N PRO A 18 6.83 14.97 5.54
CA PRO A 18 7.22 13.78 4.79
C PRO A 18 8.51 14.00 3.99
N GLY A 19 9.10 12.93 3.48
CA GLY A 19 10.22 13.01 2.55
C GLY A 19 9.85 13.70 1.23
N ILE A 20 8.76 13.25 0.60
CA ILE A 20 8.19 13.85 -0.62
C ILE A 20 6.67 13.99 -0.46
N MET A 21 6.13 15.16 -0.81
CA MET A 21 4.68 15.38 -0.87
C MET A 21 4.24 15.89 -2.24
N LEU A 22 3.31 15.18 -2.86
CA LEU A 22 2.57 15.60 -4.04
C LEU A 22 1.17 16.05 -3.59
N TRP A 23 0.94 17.36 -3.59
CA TRP A 23 -0.36 17.96 -3.27
C TRP A 23 -1.01 18.54 -4.53
N GLN A 24 -2.21 18.04 -4.87
CA GLN A 24 -2.97 18.47 -6.05
C GLN A 24 -2.12 18.57 -7.33
N SER A 25 -1.20 17.61 -7.54
CA SER A 25 -0.20 17.64 -8.61
C SER A 25 -0.12 16.30 -9.33
N GLY A 26 -0.27 16.34 -10.65
CA GLY A 26 -0.35 15.16 -11.50
C GLY A 26 0.75 15.07 -12.54
N HIS A 27 0.86 13.92 -13.20
CA HIS A 27 1.87 13.65 -14.23
C HIS A 27 3.32 13.77 -13.72
N ASN A 28 3.53 13.55 -12.41
CA ASN A 28 4.86 13.52 -11.83
C ASN A 28 5.48 12.13 -11.97
N ARG A 29 6.81 12.11 -12.06
CA ARG A 29 7.62 10.91 -11.92
C ARG A 29 8.55 11.07 -10.72
N ILE A 30 8.41 10.17 -9.75
CA ILE A 30 9.22 10.09 -8.54
C ILE A 30 9.94 8.75 -8.59
N ALA A 31 11.23 8.77 -8.94
CA ALA A 31 11.95 7.54 -9.20
C ALA A 31 13.41 7.54 -8.80
N HIS A 32 13.94 6.36 -8.48
CA HIS A 32 15.34 6.18 -8.07
C HIS A 32 15.75 7.04 -6.88
N ASN A 33 14.85 7.28 -5.92
CA ASN A 33 15.21 7.99 -4.70
C ASN A 33 15.47 6.98 -3.57
N LEU A 34 16.42 7.31 -2.70
CA LEU A 34 16.60 6.66 -1.40
C LEU A 34 15.99 7.58 -0.34
N ILE A 35 15.00 7.09 0.41
CA ILE A 35 14.29 7.88 1.43
C ILE A 35 14.40 7.16 2.78
N HIS A 36 15.01 7.81 3.78
CA HIS A 36 15.27 7.15 5.05
C HIS A 36 15.51 8.05 6.26
N HIS A 37 15.40 7.47 7.47
CA HIS A 37 15.51 8.18 8.75
C HIS A 37 14.58 9.39 8.81
N THR A 38 13.28 9.16 8.59
CA THR A 38 12.26 10.22 8.61
C THR A 38 11.30 10.02 9.77
N ALA A 39 10.98 11.11 10.47
CA ALA A 39 10.06 11.06 11.62
C ALA A 39 8.65 10.57 11.24
N TYR A 40 8.23 10.81 9.99
CA TYR A 40 6.92 10.46 9.45
C TYR A 40 7.03 9.77 8.08
N THR A 41 6.05 9.97 7.20
CA THR A 41 5.85 9.24 5.95
C THR A 41 6.94 9.53 4.91
N GLY A 42 7.35 8.51 4.15
CA GLY A 42 8.30 8.67 3.05
C GLY A 42 7.74 9.52 1.90
N ILE A 43 6.70 9.02 1.21
CA ILE A 43 6.06 9.68 0.07
C ILE A 43 4.56 9.82 0.31
N ILE A 44 4.01 11.03 0.16
CA ILE A 44 2.57 11.32 0.22
C ILE A 44 2.07 11.77 -1.16
N LEU A 45 1.03 11.10 -1.65
CA LEU A 45 0.20 11.55 -2.77
C LEU A 45 -1.13 11.98 -2.18
N SER A 46 -1.41 13.27 -2.20
CA SER A 46 -2.62 13.80 -1.59
C SER A 46 -3.35 14.83 -2.43
N GLY A 47 -4.66 14.88 -2.25
CA GLY A 47 -5.52 15.89 -2.85
C GLY A 47 -6.72 16.17 -1.95
N VAL A 48 -7.76 16.75 -2.54
CA VAL A 48 -8.95 17.16 -1.81
C VAL A 48 -9.83 15.94 -1.55
N LEU A 49 -10.24 15.76 -0.30
CA LEU A 49 -11.11 14.66 0.13
C LEU A 49 -12.50 14.78 -0.48
N LEU A 50 -13.12 13.66 -0.83
CA LEU A 50 -14.48 13.61 -1.40
C LEU A 50 -15.50 14.31 -0.49
N SER A 51 -15.36 14.15 0.83
CA SER A 51 -16.19 14.81 1.84
C SER A 51 -16.09 16.34 1.82
N THR A 52 -15.03 16.91 1.26
CA THR A 52 -14.87 18.36 1.12
C THR A 52 -15.84 18.93 0.10
N PHE A 53 -16.11 18.20 -1.01
CA PHE A 53 -17.05 18.63 -2.06
C PHE A 53 -18.51 18.73 -1.59
N ALA A 54 -18.84 18.06 -0.49
CA ALA A 54 -20.15 18.14 0.17
C ALA A 54 -20.33 19.39 1.05
N GLN A 55 -19.27 20.15 1.32
CA GLN A 55 -19.31 21.30 2.22
C GLN A 55 -19.97 22.51 1.53
N THR A 56 -20.93 23.13 2.22
CA THR A 56 -21.62 24.34 1.74
C THR A 56 -21.02 25.63 2.28
N GLU A 57 -20.11 25.54 3.24
CA GLU A 57 -19.48 26.68 3.91
C GLU A 57 -18.04 26.33 4.31
N ASP A 58 -17.24 27.36 4.61
CA ASP A 58 -15.84 27.25 4.99
C ASP A 58 -15.68 26.62 6.38
N ARG A 59 -15.57 25.28 6.44
CA ARG A 59 -15.44 24.52 7.70
C ARG A 59 -14.04 23.98 7.97
N ARG A 60 -13.19 23.82 6.94
CA ARG A 60 -11.88 23.16 7.00
C ARG A 60 -10.89 23.84 6.05
N GLU A 61 -9.60 23.66 6.32
CA GLU A 61 -8.50 24.19 5.52
C GLU A 61 -8.58 23.82 4.04
N LEU A 62 -9.04 22.59 3.72
CA LEU A 62 -9.19 22.13 2.33
C LEU A 62 -10.21 22.95 1.55
N TYR A 63 -11.29 23.43 2.19
CA TYR A 63 -12.33 24.23 1.54
C TYR A 63 -11.72 25.47 0.87
N ARG A 64 -10.73 26.10 1.52
CA ARG A 64 -10.09 27.33 1.04
C ARG A 64 -9.12 27.10 -0.11
N THR A 65 -8.71 25.85 -0.34
CA THR A 65 -7.84 25.47 -1.48
C THR A 65 -8.60 25.33 -2.79
N MET A 66 -9.94 25.32 -2.74
CA MET A 66 -10.79 25.05 -3.88
C MET A 66 -11.33 26.33 -4.52
N ARG A 67 -11.26 26.38 -5.86
CA ARG A 67 -11.93 27.43 -6.67
C ARG A 67 -13.39 27.06 -6.85
N TRP A 68 -14.21 27.29 -5.83
CA TRP A 68 -15.61 26.84 -5.77
C TRP A 68 -16.51 27.33 -6.91
N ASN A 69 -16.16 28.43 -7.57
CA ASN A 69 -16.85 28.92 -8.76
C ASN A 69 -16.62 28.04 -10.01
N GLU A 70 -15.58 27.20 -10.01
CA GLU A 70 -15.24 26.25 -11.08
C GLU A 70 -15.68 24.82 -10.76
N VAL A 71 -16.10 24.55 -9.53
CA VAL A 71 -16.49 23.22 -9.05
C VAL A 71 -17.99 23.05 -9.18
N LYS A 72 -18.43 22.02 -9.91
CA LYS A 72 -19.84 21.62 -9.90
C LYS A 72 -20.22 21.16 -8.50
N ARG A 73 -21.13 21.90 -7.87
CA ARG A 73 -21.63 21.59 -6.52
C ARG A 73 -22.39 20.27 -6.57
N THR A 74 -21.99 19.32 -5.74
CA THR A 74 -22.73 18.09 -5.46
C THR A 74 -23.58 18.31 -4.21
N HIS A 75 -24.85 17.92 -4.23
CA HIS A 75 -25.67 17.88 -3.02
C HIS A 75 -25.43 16.53 -2.32
N GLY A 76 -24.92 16.56 -1.09
CA GLY A 76 -24.56 15.36 -0.34
C GLY A 76 -23.12 14.90 -0.59
N GLN A 77 -22.78 13.70 -0.12
CA GLN A 77 -21.43 13.15 -0.23
C GLN A 77 -21.10 12.87 -1.71
N ALA A 78 -20.04 13.51 -2.20
CA ALA A 78 -19.61 13.34 -3.59
C ALA A 78 -19.09 11.91 -3.81
N ALA A 79 -19.52 11.28 -4.90
CA ALA A 79 -18.88 10.06 -5.37
C ALA A 79 -17.60 10.41 -6.13
N PHE A 80 -16.61 9.51 -6.11
CA PHE A 80 -15.33 9.71 -6.79
C PHE A 80 -15.50 10.14 -8.26
N ASN A 81 -16.39 9.48 -9.01
CA ASN A 81 -16.61 9.77 -10.43
C ASN A 81 -17.20 11.16 -10.70
N ASP A 82 -17.92 11.76 -9.74
CA ASP A 82 -18.54 13.08 -9.90
C ASP A 82 -17.50 14.20 -9.78
N VAL A 83 -16.41 13.96 -9.05
CA VAL A 83 -15.42 14.98 -8.69
C VAL A 83 -14.00 14.68 -9.15
N LYS A 84 -13.75 13.51 -9.76
CA LYS A 84 -12.41 13.11 -10.23
C LYS A 84 -11.73 14.12 -11.17
N GLU A 85 -12.50 14.95 -11.86
CA GLU A 85 -11.95 16.01 -12.71
C GLU A 85 -11.16 17.07 -11.92
N TYR A 86 -11.55 17.29 -10.65
CA TYR A 86 -10.95 18.24 -9.70
C TYR A 86 -9.88 17.59 -8.79
N LEU A 87 -9.65 16.28 -8.91
CA LEU A 87 -8.60 15.57 -8.18
C LEU A 87 -7.33 15.57 -9.03
N HIS A 88 -6.46 16.56 -8.83
CA HIS A 88 -5.30 16.80 -9.69
C HIS A 88 -4.07 15.97 -9.34
N SER A 89 -4.03 15.33 -8.17
CA SER A 89 -3.02 14.31 -7.85
C SER A 89 -3.29 13.01 -8.61
N ARG A 90 -3.03 13.01 -9.91
CA ARG A 90 -3.41 11.95 -10.85
C ARG A 90 -2.31 11.67 -11.86
N ASN A 91 -2.31 10.47 -12.45
CA ASN A 91 -1.29 10.07 -13.43
C ASN A 91 0.16 10.19 -12.90
N ASN A 92 0.38 10.05 -11.60
CA ASN A 92 1.73 10.07 -11.03
C ASN A 92 2.34 8.66 -11.09
N MET A 93 3.63 8.59 -11.37
CA MET A 93 4.43 7.37 -11.36
C MET A 93 5.43 7.44 -10.20
N ILE A 94 5.29 6.53 -9.24
CA ILE A 94 6.16 6.37 -8.08
C ILE A 94 6.88 5.04 -8.25
N GLU A 95 8.11 5.05 -8.75
CA GLU A 95 8.79 3.82 -9.16
C GLU A 95 10.25 3.72 -8.77
N LEU A 96 10.74 2.52 -8.51
CA LEU A 96 12.18 2.26 -8.29
C LEU A 96 12.77 3.09 -7.14
N ASN A 97 11.97 3.48 -6.14
CA ASN A 97 12.46 4.11 -4.93
C ASN A 97 12.81 3.05 -3.89
N GLU A 98 13.87 3.29 -3.12
CA GLU A 98 14.18 2.55 -1.90
C GLU A 98 13.73 3.39 -0.70
N ILE A 99 12.93 2.79 0.19
CA ILE A 99 12.36 3.50 1.34
C ILE A 99 12.54 2.64 2.58
N HIS A 100 13.28 3.15 3.56
CA HIS A 100 13.53 2.42 4.81
C HIS A 100 13.66 3.33 6.01
N HIS A 101 13.45 2.83 7.23
CA HIS A 101 13.60 3.64 8.45
C HIS A 101 12.80 4.96 8.36
N VAL A 102 11.61 4.89 7.77
CA VAL A 102 10.60 5.95 7.83
C VAL A 102 9.62 5.60 8.94
N MET A 103 8.77 6.53 9.36
CA MET A 103 7.86 6.34 10.49
C MET A 103 8.56 6.07 11.83
N GLU A 104 9.73 6.69 12.06
CA GLU A 104 10.51 6.43 13.28
C GLU A 104 9.92 7.05 14.55
N LEU A 105 9.09 8.09 14.42
CA LEU A 105 8.59 8.85 15.56
C LEU A 105 7.08 8.96 15.62
N LEU A 106 6.43 9.30 14.50
CA LEU A 106 4.99 9.50 14.44
C LEU A 106 4.22 8.19 14.19
N ALA A 107 2.91 8.27 14.35
CA ALA A 107 1.96 7.20 14.01
C ALA A 107 1.06 7.64 12.84
N ASP A 108 0.27 6.70 12.31
CA ASP A 108 -0.70 6.95 11.25
C ASP A 108 -0.09 7.55 9.96
N GLY A 109 1.04 6.98 9.54
CA GLY A 109 1.73 7.28 8.29
C GLY A 109 2.30 6.01 7.69
N ASN A 110 3.01 6.10 6.56
CA ASN A 110 3.38 4.93 5.75
C ASN A 110 4.74 5.13 5.05
N ALA A 111 5.26 4.14 4.32
CA ALA A 111 6.32 4.44 3.34
C ALA A 111 5.75 5.21 2.15
N ILE A 112 4.63 4.75 1.59
CA ILE A 112 3.90 5.44 0.53
C ILE A 112 2.42 5.55 0.91
N TYR A 113 1.92 6.77 0.99
CA TYR A 113 0.54 7.08 1.38
C TYR A 113 -0.19 7.81 0.27
N VAL A 114 -1.37 7.33 -0.10
CA VAL A 114 -2.24 7.93 -1.13
C VAL A 114 -3.60 8.24 -0.53
N ARG A 115 -4.03 9.52 -0.58
CA ARG A 115 -5.32 9.94 -0.02
C ARG A 115 -5.93 11.10 -0.79
N GLY A 116 -7.18 10.97 -1.23
CA GLY A 116 -7.87 12.04 -1.97
C GLY A 116 -7.20 12.38 -3.31
N ALA A 117 -6.41 11.46 -3.85
CA ALA A 117 -5.75 11.59 -5.13
C ALA A 117 -6.71 11.21 -6.26
N GLY A 118 -6.50 11.75 -7.46
CA GLY A 118 -7.26 11.37 -8.65
C GLY A 118 -6.78 10.04 -9.23
N SER A 119 -7.33 9.66 -10.38
CA SER A 119 -7.10 8.34 -10.97
C SER A 119 -5.68 8.14 -11.54
N LYS A 120 -5.35 6.88 -11.83
CA LYS A 120 -4.18 6.45 -12.62
C LYS A 120 -2.83 6.77 -11.97
N ASN A 121 -2.80 6.85 -10.65
CA ASN A 121 -1.52 6.84 -9.94
C ASN A 121 -0.99 5.40 -9.93
N VAL A 122 0.32 5.25 -10.14
CA VAL A 122 0.99 3.95 -10.19
C VAL A 122 2.14 3.96 -9.19
N ILE A 123 2.15 2.95 -8.31
CA ILE A 123 3.22 2.69 -7.35
C ILE A 123 3.87 1.38 -7.79
N ARG A 124 5.07 1.44 -8.37
CA ARG A 124 5.67 0.30 -9.05
C ARG A 124 7.13 0.03 -8.72
N ARG A 125 7.51 -1.22 -8.45
CA ARG A 125 8.94 -1.60 -8.26
C ARG A 125 9.67 -0.78 -7.21
N ASN A 126 8.97 -0.33 -6.18
CA ASN A 126 9.62 0.26 -5.02
C ASN A 126 10.09 -0.86 -4.10
N TYR A 127 11.26 -0.66 -3.49
CA TYR A 127 11.77 -1.51 -2.42
C TYR A 127 11.54 -0.83 -1.08
N ILE A 128 10.69 -1.40 -0.25
CA ILE A 128 10.30 -0.84 1.03
C ILE A 128 10.73 -1.83 2.11
N HIS A 129 11.63 -1.40 3.01
CA HIS A 129 12.17 -2.32 4.01
C HIS A 129 12.51 -1.63 5.34
N HIS A 130 12.54 -2.38 6.43
CA HIS A 130 12.88 -1.85 7.76
C HIS A 130 12.02 -0.65 8.19
N LEU A 131 10.70 -0.71 7.98
CA LEU A 131 9.74 0.19 8.64
C LEU A 131 9.48 -0.31 10.07
N LEU A 132 10.39 0.03 10.98
CA LEU A 132 10.46 -0.55 12.33
C LEU A 132 9.78 0.29 13.41
N GLY A 133 9.06 1.34 13.04
CA GLY A 133 8.33 2.19 13.99
C GLY A 133 7.43 1.38 14.93
N ASN A 134 7.42 1.69 16.22
CA ASN A 134 6.61 0.97 17.21
C ASN A 134 5.15 1.47 17.20
N THR A 135 4.45 1.21 16.10
CA THR A 135 3.06 1.63 15.92
C THR A 135 2.28 0.63 15.07
N PHE A 136 1.07 0.30 15.48
CA PHE A 136 0.11 -0.45 14.66
C PHE A 136 -0.56 0.41 13.57
N MET A 137 -0.41 1.74 13.65
CA MET A 137 -1.09 2.67 12.75
C MET A 137 -0.36 2.88 11.42
N GLN A 138 0.79 2.23 11.20
CA GLN A 138 1.51 2.32 9.93
C GLN A 138 1.16 1.20 8.95
N ALA A 139 1.50 1.42 7.68
CA ALA A 139 1.64 0.38 6.67
C ALA A 139 2.82 0.72 5.73
N ALA A 140 3.29 -0.24 4.94
CA ALA A 140 4.24 0.08 3.87
C ALA A 140 3.56 0.93 2.78
N ILE A 141 2.45 0.45 2.21
CA ILE A 141 1.69 1.18 1.19
C ILE A 141 0.22 1.26 1.61
N ARG A 142 -0.37 2.44 1.53
CA ARG A 142 -1.79 2.66 1.85
C ARG A 142 -2.47 3.55 0.82
N THR A 143 -3.60 3.08 0.30
CA THR A 143 -4.66 3.93 -0.30
C THR A 143 -5.69 4.24 0.77
N ASP A 144 -6.12 5.48 0.94
CA ASP A 144 -6.98 5.89 2.06
C ASP A 144 -8.09 6.88 1.66
N ASP A 145 -9.14 6.93 2.48
CA ASP A 145 -10.23 7.93 2.48
C ASP A 145 -10.82 8.21 1.08
N GLY A 146 -11.50 7.21 0.52
CA GLY A 146 -12.16 7.30 -0.77
C GLY A 146 -11.23 7.18 -1.98
N GLN A 147 -9.98 6.76 -1.79
CA GLN A 147 -9.03 6.59 -2.89
C GLN A 147 -9.47 5.47 -3.85
N CYS A 148 -9.51 5.78 -5.15
CA CYS A 148 -9.81 4.85 -6.23
C CYS A 148 -8.69 4.86 -7.29
N ASP A 149 -8.76 3.91 -8.22
CA ASP A 149 -7.99 3.90 -9.48
C ASP A 149 -6.45 4.06 -9.32
N THR A 150 -5.89 3.56 -8.22
CA THR A 150 -4.44 3.47 -7.98
C THR A 150 -3.97 2.04 -8.17
N SER A 151 -2.88 1.86 -8.92
CA SER A 151 -2.28 0.55 -9.14
C SER A 151 -1.01 0.40 -8.32
N ILE A 152 -0.98 -0.60 -7.43
CA ILE A 152 0.18 -1.00 -6.63
C ILE A 152 0.74 -2.28 -7.26
N ILE A 153 1.86 -2.14 -7.98
CA ILE A 153 2.35 -3.18 -8.90
C ILE A 153 3.82 -3.53 -8.62
N GLU A 154 4.17 -4.81 -8.54
CA GLU A 154 5.60 -5.23 -8.55
C GLU A 154 6.46 -4.59 -7.45
N ASN A 155 5.91 -4.24 -6.28
CA ASN A 155 6.69 -3.71 -5.15
C ASN A 155 7.15 -4.84 -4.22
N VAL A 156 8.29 -4.65 -3.55
CA VAL A 156 8.77 -5.55 -2.49
C VAL A 156 8.70 -4.81 -1.16
N ILE A 157 8.04 -5.43 -0.19
CA ILE A 157 7.91 -4.98 1.19
C ILE A 157 8.56 -6.03 2.08
N PHE A 158 9.62 -5.68 2.80
CA PHE A 158 10.43 -6.63 3.56
C PHE A 158 10.76 -6.14 4.97
N ARG A 159 10.68 -6.98 6.00
CA ARG A 159 11.08 -6.61 7.38
C ARG A 159 10.40 -5.32 7.89
N CYS A 160 9.09 -5.24 7.71
CA CYS A 160 8.28 -4.08 8.10
C CYS A 160 7.34 -4.42 9.26
N THR A 161 6.98 -3.43 10.08
CA THR A 161 6.08 -3.64 11.22
C THR A 161 4.62 -3.35 10.86
N ALA A 162 3.69 -4.07 11.51
CA ALA A 162 2.23 -3.87 11.46
C ALA A 162 1.54 -4.33 10.16
N LYS A 163 1.67 -3.59 9.06
CA LYS A 163 0.85 -3.78 7.86
C LYS A 163 1.67 -3.67 6.57
N GLY A 164 1.46 -4.61 5.65
CA GLY A 164 2.05 -4.55 4.32
C GLY A 164 1.32 -3.52 3.45
N ILE A 165 0.19 -3.92 2.88
CA ILE A 165 -0.63 -3.08 2.00
C ILE A 165 -1.99 -2.84 2.65
N VAL A 166 -2.45 -1.59 2.65
CA VAL A 166 -3.83 -1.22 3.02
C VAL A 166 -4.55 -0.75 1.75
N LEU A 167 -5.63 -1.46 1.40
CA LEU A 167 -6.36 -1.27 0.16
C LEU A 167 -7.78 -0.78 0.44
N HIS A 168 -8.18 0.25 -0.28
CA HIS A 168 -9.54 0.80 -0.30
C HIS A 168 -10.16 0.58 -1.68
N LEU A 169 -11.49 0.49 -1.75
CA LEU A 169 -12.30 0.59 -2.96
C LEU A 169 -11.74 -0.24 -4.13
N ASN A 170 -11.70 0.31 -5.35
CA ASN A 170 -11.36 -0.40 -6.58
C ASN A 170 -9.87 -0.36 -6.96
N ASN A 171 -8.97 -0.16 -5.98
CA ASN A 171 -7.54 -0.12 -6.26
C ASN A 171 -6.99 -1.52 -6.60
N GLU A 172 -5.85 -1.55 -7.28
CA GLU A 172 -5.21 -2.78 -7.74
C GLU A 172 -3.96 -3.10 -6.90
N CYS A 173 -3.81 -4.36 -6.52
CA CYS A 173 -2.65 -4.93 -5.83
C CYS A 173 -2.18 -6.14 -6.63
N ILE A 174 -1.17 -5.94 -7.48
CA ILE A 174 -0.75 -6.95 -8.47
C ILE A 174 0.76 -7.22 -8.38
N ASN A 175 1.14 -8.49 -8.27
CA ASN A 175 2.54 -8.92 -8.32
C ASN A 175 3.43 -8.29 -7.22
N ASN A 176 2.88 -7.93 -6.06
CA ASN A 176 3.68 -7.41 -4.95
C ASN A 176 4.16 -8.54 -4.04
N PHE A 177 5.36 -8.39 -3.48
CA PHE A 177 5.88 -9.31 -2.47
C PHE A 177 5.81 -8.61 -1.11
N VAL A 178 5.08 -9.20 -0.17
CA VAL A 178 5.03 -8.75 1.22
C VAL A 178 5.62 -9.87 2.06
N ILE A 179 6.79 -9.61 2.63
CA ILE A 179 7.70 -10.62 3.18
C ILE A 179 8.10 -10.18 4.59
N ASP A 180 8.03 -11.10 5.55
CA ASP A 180 8.58 -10.93 6.89
C ASP A 180 8.07 -9.67 7.61
N LEU A 181 6.75 -9.63 7.82
CA LEU A 181 6.16 -8.57 8.64
C LEU A 181 6.25 -8.91 10.13
N ALA A 182 6.59 -7.91 10.94
CA ALA A 182 6.65 -8.00 12.39
C ALA A 182 5.33 -7.55 13.05
N GLU A 183 5.05 -8.16 14.20
CA GLU A 183 3.96 -7.76 15.09
C GLU A 183 4.14 -6.31 15.56
N ALA A 184 3.03 -5.65 15.87
CA ALA A 184 3.06 -4.27 16.35
C ALA A 184 2.31 -4.11 17.68
N TRP A 185 2.66 -3.05 18.39
CA TRP A 185 2.00 -2.70 19.65
C TRP A 185 1.11 -1.47 19.49
N HIS A 186 -0.05 -1.52 20.14
CA HIS A 186 -0.94 -0.37 20.24
C HIS A 186 -1.75 -0.44 21.53
N ASN A 187 -1.73 0.65 22.32
CA ASN A 187 -2.42 0.76 23.61
C ASN A 187 -2.17 -0.45 24.53
N GLY A 188 -0.91 -0.87 24.64
CA GLY A 188 -0.48 -1.99 25.51
C GLY A 188 -0.89 -3.38 25.01
N ARG A 189 -1.44 -3.49 23.80
CA ARG A 189 -1.81 -4.77 23.17
C ARG A 189 -0.91 -5.05 21.99
N LYS A 190 -0.59 -6.33 21.82
CA LYS A 190 0.15 -6.86 20.67
C LYS A 190 -0.84 -7.25 19.57
N PHE A 191 -0.53 -6.89 18.34
CA PHE A 191 -1.32 -7.23 17.16
C PHE A 191 -0.45 -8.03 16.19
N PRO A 192 -1.02 -9.09 15.56
CA PRO A 192 -0.30 -9.85 14.55
C PRO A 192 -0.02 -8.97 13.31
N PRO A 193 1.01 -9.32 12.51
CA PRO A 193 1.25 -8.66 11.24
C PRO A 193 0.12 -8.95 10.24
N ILE A 194 -0.35 -7.91 9.56
CA ILE A 194 -1.41 -8.00 8.55
C ILE A 194 -0.80 -7.71 7.17
N TYR A 195 -0.77 -8.72 6.30
CA TYR A 195 -0.11 -8.61 4.99
C TYR A 195 -0.92 -7.75 4.02
N LEU A 196 -2.24 -7.94 3.98
CA LEU A 196 -3.18 -7.13 3.21
C LEU A 196 -4.40 -6.75 4.07
N LEU A 197 -4.58 -5.47 4.34
CA LEU A 197 -5.77 -4.96 5.04
C LEU A 197 -6.72 -4.31 4.03
N LEU A 198 -7.96 -4.79 3.98
CA LEU A 198 -9.04 -4.09 3.29
C LEU A 198 -9.73 -3.18 4.31
N GLN A 199 -9.96 -1.92 3.96
CA GLN A 199 -10.34 -0.93 4.98
C GLN A 199 -11.59 -0.11 4.64
N GLU A 200 -11.86 0.16 3.36
CA GLU A 200 -13.07 0.85 2.89
C GLU A 200 -13.59 0.21 1.61
N GLY A 201 -14.86 -0.17 1.60
CA GLY A 201 -15.53 -0.74 0.43
C GLY A 201 -16.64 0.16 -0.15
N PRO A 202 -17.52 -0.39 -1.01
CA PRO A 202 -17.46 -1.75 -1.55
C PRO A 202 -16.20 -1.98 -2.40
N MET A 203 -15.68 -3.19 -2.41
CA MET A 203 -14.42 -3.51 -3.12
C MET A 203 -14.62 -3.88 -4.60
N THR A 204 -15.78 -3.54 -5.16
CA THR A 204 -16.13 -3.89 -6.55
C THR A 204 -15.12 -3.29 -7.52
N GLY A 205 -14.51 -4.17 -8.33
CA GLY A 205 -13.48 -3.79 -9.31
C GLY A 205 -12.06 -3.74 -8.74
N ALA A 206 -11.86 -3.99 -7.45
CA ALA A 206 -10.53 -4.16 -6.88
C ALA A 206 -9.91 -5.48 -7.37
N VAL A 207 -8.59 -5.48 -7.61
CA VAL A 207 -7.86 -6.64 -8.10
C VAL A 207 -6.74 -6.98 -7.12
N ILE A 208 -6.67 -8.24 -6.69
CA ILE A 208 -5.61 -8.76 -5.82
C ILE A 208 -5.05 -10.03 -6.47
N ARG A 209 -4.04 -9.89 -7.31
CA ARG A 209 -3.53 -11.01 -8.11
C ARG A 209 -2.02 -11.12 -8.09
N ARG A 210 -1.51 -12.36 -8.16
CA ARG A 210 -0.07 -12.64 -8.35
C ARG A 210 0.83 -12.14 -7.23
N ASN A 211 0.27 -11.82 -6.07
CA ASN A 211 1.05 -11.37 -4.93
C ASN A 211 1.66 -12.55 -4.19
N ILE A 212 2.79 -12.32 -3.52
CA ILE A 212 3.40 -13.27 -2.60
C ILE A 212 3.29 -12.69 -1.19
N PHE A 213 2.65 -13.44 -0.30
CA PHE A 213 2.59 -13.14 1.12
C PHE A 213 3.37 -14.21 1.88
N TYR A 214 4.55 -13.86 2.37
CA TYR A 214 5.51 -14.78 2.99
C TYR A 214 5.82 -14.37 4.43
N HIS A 215 5.62 -15.27 5.38
CA HIS A 215 6.08 -15.10 6.76
C HIS A 215 7.08 -16.19 7.13
N PRO A 216 8.26 -15.85 7.69
CA PRO A 216 9.23 -16.86 8.12
C PRO A 216 8.86 -17.53 9.45
N GLY A 217 8.07 -16.86 10.30
CA GLY A 217 7.65 -17.36 11.61
C GLY A 217 6.43 -18.27 11.54
N ASP A 218 5.65 -18.32 12.63
CA ASP A 218 4.48 -19.18 12.80
C ASP A 218 3.14 -18.43 12.86
N THR A 219 3.17 -17.09 12.80
CA THR A 219 2.02 -16.22 13.02
C THR A 219 1.89 -15.18 11.92
N ALA A 220 0.89 -15.33 11.05
CA ALA A 220 0.60 -14.38 9.98
C ALA A 220 -0.91 -14.18 9.80
N GLN A 221 -1.33 -12.93 9.61
CA GLN A 221 -2.67 -12.61 9.10
C GLN A 221 -2.54 -12.17 7.64
N PHE A 222 -2.71 -13.11 6.72
CA PHE A 222 -2.47 -12.86 5.29
C PHE A 222 -3.42 -11.81 4.70
N TYR A 223 -4.66 -11.78 5.16
CA TYR A 223 -5.57 -10.68 4.85
C TYR A 223 -6.52 -10.39 6.01
N GLN A 224 -7.13 -9.21 5.99
CA GLN A 224 -8.20 -8.83 6.89
C GLN A 224 -9.27 -8.02 6.16
N ASP A 225 -10.54 -8.41 6.35
CA ASP A 225 -11.69 -7.62 5.90
C ASP A 225 -11.89 -6.37 6.77
N GLY A 226 -12.40 -5.31 6.15
CA GLY A 226 -12.64 -4.01 6.79
C GLY A 226 -14.07 -3.90 7.30
N THR A 227 -14.26 -3.89 8.62
CA THR A 227 -15.59 -3.77 9.26
C THR A 227 -15.75 -2.51 10.10
N ASN A 228 -15.04 -1.43 9.75
CA ASN A 228 -15.12 -0.17 10.47
C ASN A 228 -16.53 0.41 10.36
N PRO A 229 -17.25 0.67 11.47
CA PRO A 229 -18.64 1.17 11.41
C PRO A 229 -18.78 2.58 10.82
N ARG A 230 -17.68 3.32 10.64
CA ARG A 230 -17.66 4.66 10.03
C ARG A 230 -17.47 4.63 8.52
N LEU A 231 -17.10 3.49 7.95
CA LEU A 231 -16.82 3.31 6.53
C LEU A 231 -17.72 2.20 5.99
N PRO A 232 -18.05 2.20 4.69
CA PRO A 232 -18.66 1.02 4.09
C PRO A 232 -17.71 -0.17 4.25
N ALA A 233 -18.26 -1.34 4.57
CA ALA A 233 -17.47 -2.54 4.81
C ALA A 233 -16.71 -2.96 3.55
N ALA A 234 -15.47 -3.42 3.75
CA ALA A 234 -14.56 -3.84 2.70
C ALA A 234 -14.38 -5.35 2.78
N TRP A 235 -14.96 -6.09 1.83
CA TRP A 235 -14.93 -7.55 1.83
C TRP A 235 -14.07 -8.09 0.70
N ILE A 236 -13.20 -9.07 1.00
CA ILE A 236 -12.38 -9.72 -0.02
C ILE A 236 -13.23 -10.43 -1.08
N ARG A 237 -14.42 -10.95 -0.71
CA ARG A 237 -15.38 -11.58 -1.65
C ARG A 237 -15.95 -10.64 -2.71
N GLU A 238 -15.75 -9.34 -2.59
CA GLU A 238 -16.16 -8.35 -3.59
C GLU A 238 -15.04 -8.02 -4.60
N THR A 239 -13.86 -8.63 -4.42
CA THR A 239 -12.64 -8.38 -5.23
C THR A 239 -12.42 -9.48 -6.27
N GLU A 240 -11.58 -9.18 -7.26
CA GLU A 240 -10.92 -10.20 -8.08
C GLU A 240 -9.64 -10.69 -7.40
N THR A 241 -9.76 -11.74 -6.57
CA THR A 241 -8.63 -12.34 -5.85
C THR A 241 -8.27 -13.72 -6.43
N ASP A 242 -7.11 -13.85 -7.09
CA ASP A 242 -6.62 -15.13 -7.63
C ASP A 242 -5.10 -15.14 -7.91
N GLU A 243 -4.53 -16.31 -8.15
CA GLU A 243 -3.11 -16.50 -8.53
C GLU A 243 -2.09 -15.97 -7.50
N ASN A 244 -2.46 -15.88 -6.21
CA ASN A 244 -1.57 -15.44 -5.14
C ASN A 244 -0.85 -16.62 -4.47
N ILE A 245 0.31 -16.36 -3.87
CA ILE A 245 1.01 -17.30 -2.99
C ILE A 245 0.85 -16.84 -1.53
N TYR A 246 0.44 -17.76 -0.68
CA TYR A 246 0.42 -17.58 0.78
C TYR A 246 1.37 -18.59 1.41
N TYR A 247 2.29 -18.15 2.26
CA TYR A 247 3.20 -19.08 2.92
C TYR A 247 3.63 -18.56 4.29
N CYS A 248 3.53 -19.42 5.29
CA CYS A 248 4.01 -19.18 6.65
C CYS A 248 4.92 -20.35 7.02
N ALA A 249 6.24 -20.15 7.02
CA ALA A 249 7.20 -21.25 7.06
C ALA A 249 7.12 -22.05 8.36
N GLY A 250 6.95 -21.38 9.50
CA GLY A 250 6.77 -22.00 10.81
C GLY A 250 5.36 -22.55 11.06
N ASN A 251 4.38 -22.20 10.24
CA ASN A 251 3.02 -22.75 10.32
C ASN A 251 2.28 -22.74 8.96
N PRO A 252 2.61 -23.67 8.03
CA PRO A 252 2.05 -23.67 6.69
C PRO A 252 0.51 -23.84 6.64
N GLN A 253 -0.08 -24.42 7.69
CA GLN A 253 -1.52 -24.63 7.81
C GLN A 253 -2.33 -23.34 7.73
N LEU A 254 -1.77 -22.20 8.18
CA LEU A 254 -2.45 -20.90 8.08
C LEU A 254 -2.78 -20.52 6.64
N ALA A 255 -1.88 -20.82 5.70
CA ALA A 255 -2.09 -20.53 4.29
C ALA A 255 -3.18 -21.43 3.69
N GLU A 256 -3.19 -22.71 4.06
CA GLU A 256 -4.21 -23.66 3.63
C GLU A 256 -5.60 -23.28 4.14
N GLU A 257 -5.72 -22.81 5.38
CA GLU A 257 -6.97 -22.34 5.96
C GLU A 257 -7.52 -21.11 5.23
N VAL A 258 -6.66 -20.15 4.90
CA VAL A 258 -7.02 -18.97 4.10
C VAL A 258 -7.57 -19.38 2.74
N LEU A 259 -6.89 -20.29 2.04
CA LEU A 259 -7.35 -20.77 0.73
C LEU A 259 -8.63 -21.58 0.84
N ALA A 260 -8.76 -22.46 1.84
CA ALA A 260 -9.96 -23.24 2.04
C ALA A 260 -11.18 -22.35 2.34
N ALA A 261 -11.01 -21.29 3.12
CA ALA A 261 -12.07 -20.32 3.41
C ALA A 261 -12.47 -19.53 2.16
N THR A 262 -11.51 -18.90 1.49
CA THR A 262 -11.77 -18.02 0.34
C THR A 262 -12.24 -18.77 -0.92
N ARG A 263 -11.83 -20.02 -1.13
CA ARG A 263 -12.35 -20.87 -2.22
C ARG A 263 -13.84 -21.20 -2.05
N ARG A 264 -14.37 -21.29 -0.82
CA ARG A 264 -15.81 -21.44 -0.59
C ARG A 264 -16.60 -20.21 -1.02
N GLU A 265 -15.94 -19.05 -1.05
CA GLU A 265 -16.50 -17.79 -1.55
C GLU A 265 -16.29 -17.59 -3.05
N GLY A 266 -15.67 -18.57 -3.74
CA GLY A 266 -15.40 -18.52 -5.18
C GLY A 266 -14.13 -17.76 -5.57
N LEU A 267 -13.26 -17.44 -4.61
CA LEU A 267 -11.98 -16.75 -4.84
C LEU A 267 -10.81 -17.75 -4.89
N ASN A 268 -9.60 -17.26 -5.21
CA ASN A 268 -8.35 -18.01 -5.02
C ASN A 268 -8.34 -19.40 -5.69
N GLY A 269 -8.96 -19.51 -6.88
CA GLY A 269 -9.10 -20.77 -7.61
C GLY A 269 -7.76 -21.36 -8.06
N ARG A 270 -6.78 -20.52 -8.38
CA ARG A 270 -5.42 -20.87 -8.78
C ARG A 270 -4.35 -20.47 -7.77
N SER A 271 -4.70 -19.69 -6.74
CA SER A 271 -3.78 -19.38 -5.64
C SER A 271 -3.31 -20.62 -4.90
N VAL A 272 -2.09 -20.58 -4.36
CA VAL A 272 -1.43 -21.74 -3.72
C VAL A 272 -0.87 -21.41 -2.34
N ALA A 273 -0.89 -22.42 -1.46
CA ALA A 273 -0.27 -22.38 -0.14
C ALA A 273 1.05 -23.15 -0.23
N ALA A 274 2.11 -22.47 -0.63
CA ALA A 274 3.40 -23.12 -0.93
C ALA A 274 4.55 -22.15 -0.76
N ASP A 275 5.72 -22.67 -0.42
CA ASP A 275 6.97 -21.91 -0.42
C ASP A 275 7.16 -21.27 -1.82
N PRO A 276 7.32 -19.93 -1.92
CA PRO A 276 7.63 -19.28 -3.18
C PRO A 276 9.00 -19.65 -3.74
N ARG A 277 9.86 -20.34 -2.98
CA ARG A 277 11.18 -20.82 -3.41
C ARG A 277 12.05 -19.65 -3.89
N PHE A 278 12.11 -18.61 -3.08
CA PHE A 278 13.06 -17.52 -3.27
C PHE A 278 14.50 -18.06 -3.25
N ARG A 279 15.40 -17.44 -3.99
CA ARG A 279 16.78 -17.89 -4.13
C ARG A 279 17.56 -17.72 -2.83
N ASP A 280 17.49 -16.53 -2.22
CA ASP A 280 18.12 -16.25 -0.93
C ASP A 280 17.48 -15.02 -0.26
N ILE A 281 16.48 -15.25 0.59
CA ILE A 281 15.77 -14.18 1.30
C ILE A 281 16.70 -13.43 2.26
N GLU A 282 17.67 -14.11 2.88
CA GLU A 282 18.57 -13.49 3.87
C GLU A 282 19.56 -12.52 3.22
N GLN A 283 19.89 -12.76 1.95
CA GLN A 283 20.66 -11.83 1.11
C GLN A 283 19.78 -10.91 0.26
N GLU A 284 18.47 -10.85 0.54
CA GLU A 284 17.50 -10.00 -0.17
C GLU A 284 17.40 -10.31 -1.68
N ASP A 285 17.76 -11.55 -2.08
CA ASP A 285 17.57 -12.08 -3.43
C ASP A 285 16.20 -12.77 -3.53
N PHE A 286 15.21 -11.96 -3.91
CA PHE A 286 13.83 -12.39 -4.14
C PHE A 286 13.60 -12.97 -5.54
N SER A 287 14.66 -13.33 -6.28
CA SER A 287 14.51 -14.12 -7.49
C SER A 287 14.03 -15.54 -7.16
N PHE A 288 13.47 -16.24 -8.14
CA PHE A 288 12.90 -17.58 -7.94
C PHE A 288 13.87 -18.69 -8.36
N LEU A 289 13.82 -19.81 -7.63
CA LEU A 289 14.37 -21.08 -8.10
C LEU A 289 13.54 -21.63 -9.28
N PRO A 290 14.13 -22.47 -10.17
CA PRO A 290 13.46 -22.96 -11.39
C PRO A 290 12.15 -23.74 -11.14
N ASP A 291 12.01 -24.35 -9.98
CA ASP A 291 10.84 -25.14 -9.55
C ASP A 291 9.80 -24.33 -8.76
N SER A 292 9.99 -23.00 -8.67
CA SER A 292 9.10 -22.13 -7.90
C SER A 292 7.64 -22.19 -8.40
N PRO A 293 6.65 -22.29 -7.50
CA PRO A 293 5.23 -22.16 -7.87
C PRO A 293 4.90 -20.77 -8.41
N ALA A 294 5.69 -19.74 -8.06
CA ALA A 294 5.48 -18.37 -8.54
C ALA A 294 5.56 -18.30 -10.07
N LEU A 295 6.50 -19.03 -10.67
CA LEU A 295 6.67 -19.10 -12.12
C LEU A 295 5.45 -19.71 -12.82
N GLN A 296 4.82 -20.72 -12.21
CA GLN A 296 3.61 -21.37 -12.75
C GLN A 296 2.39 -20.45 -12.72
N LEU A 297 2.32 -19.56 -11.74
CA LEU A 297 1.25 -18.56 -11.59
C LEU A 297 1.49 -17.29 -12.43
N GLY A 298 2.63 -17.22 -13.15
CA GLY A 298 3.01 -16.04 -13.91
C GLY A 298 3.40 -14.85 -13.06
N ILE A 299 3.82 -15.09 -11.80
CA ILE A 299 4.39 -14.07 -10.93
C ILE A 299 5.79 -13.74 -11.44
N VAL A 300 6.04 -12.44 -11.63
CA VAL A 300 7.30 -11.91 -12.14
C VAL A 300 8.23 -11.62 -10.96
N ALA A 301 9.46 -12.13 -11.01
CA ALA A 301 10.49 -11.81 -10.02
C ALA A 301 10.84 -10.31 -10.06
N ILE A 302 11.19 -9.75 -8.90
CA ILE A 302 11.53 -8.33 -8.74
C ILE A 302 12.99 -8.24 -8.29
N ASP A 303 13.78 -7.47 -9.03
CA ASP A 303 15.18 -7.18 -8.72
C ASP A 303 15.26 -5.89 -7.90
N CYS A 304 15.38 -6.02 -6.57
CA CYS A 304 15.43 -4.88 -5.65
C CYS A 304 16.70 -4.04 -5.85
N SER A 305 17.77 -4.57 -6.45
CA SER A 305 19.00 -3.80 -6.71
C SER A 305 18.82 -2.67 -7.72
N GLN A 306 17.68 -2.64 -8.43
CA GLN A 306 17.30 -1.55 -9.34
C GLN A 306 16.60 -0.38 -8.63
N ALA A 307 16.20 -0.55 -7.37
CA ALA A 307 15.59 0.52 -6.57
C ALA A 307 16.67 1.36 -5.88
N GLY A 308 16.31 2.60 -5.55
CA GLY A 308 17.22 3.53 -4.87
C GLY A 308 18.07 4.34 -5.85
N VAL A 309 19.15 4.93 -5.34
CA VAL A 309 19.99 5.87 -6.08
C VAL A 309 20.82 5.12 -7.13
N LEU A 310 20.82 5.62 -8.36
CA LEU A 310 21.65 5.14 -9.45
C LEU A 310 23.12 5.54 -9.24
N PRO A 311 24.07 4.69 -9.67
CA PRO A 311 25.48 5.05 -9.72
C PRO A 311 25.70 6.31 -10.57
N VAL A 312 26.61 7.18 -10.11
CA VAL A 312 27.06 8.40 -10.82
C VAL A 312 28.12 8.06 -11.86
#